data_AF-A0A3C2CL42-F1
#
_entry.id   AF-A0A3C2CL42-F1
#
_cell.length_a   1.000
_cell.length_b   1.000
_cell.length_c   1.000
_cell.angle_alpha   90.00
_cell.angle_beta   90.00
_cell.angle_gamma   90.00
#
_symmetry.space_group_name_H-M   'P 1'
#
loop_
_entity.id
_entity.type
_entity.pdbx_description
1 polymer ?
#
loop_
_entity_poly.entity_id
_entity_poly.type
_entity_poly.pdbx_seq_one_letter_code
_entity_poly.pdbx_strand_id
1 'polypeptide(L)'
;GKPGHVINTSSGDGGFAPVPMASIYASSKAAVSCFTEALQHQLVLEDKDIGASVFYPSGGLMDTGLFNSQRNRPGELERVKNPAKRKPMTFEELKNMLEKSGREIKVADLDELGRFVVESVIRRQYIIAKDLEETVQLLHRRADAIERFEVPPHHEMGI
;
A
#
# COMPACT_ATOMS: atom_id res chain seq x y z
N GLY A 1 7.13 -29.23 10.12
CA GLY A 1 7.67 -27.96 10.62
C GLY A 1 6.76 -27.43 11.72
N LYS A 2 6.87 -26.14 12.08
CA LYS A 2 5.82 -25.42 12.82
C LYS A 2 4.98 -24.61 11.81
N PRO A 3 3.71 -24.29 12.09
CA PRO A 3 2.93 -23.38 11.26
C PRO A 3 3.64 -22.05 11.04
N GLY A 4 3.49 -21.48 9.85
CA GLY A 4 4.17 -20.26 9.42
C GLY A 4 3.24 -19.33 8.65
N HIS A 5 3.59 -18.05 8.59
CA HIS A 5 2.81 -17.09 7.83
C HIS A 5 3.71 -16.02 7.22
N VAL A 6 3.50 -15.74 5.94
CA VAL A 6 4.19 -14.68 5.19
C VAL A 6 3.28 -13.46 5.09
N ILE A 7 3.83 -12.29 5.36
CA ILE A 7 3.11 -11.02 5.20
C ILE A 7 3.90 -10.16 4.23
N ASN A 8 3.26 -9.76 3.15
CA ASN A 8 3.85 -8.85 2.17
C ASN A 8 3.17 -7.49 2.26
N THR A 9 3.97 -6.45 2.56
CA THR A 9 3.47 -5.07 2.62
C THR A 9 3.38 -4.48 1.22
N SER A 10 2.16 -4.40 0.70
CA SER A 10 1.84 -3.72 -0.55
C SER A 10 1.47 -2.24 -0.27
N SER A 11 0.55 -1.66 -1.04
CA SER A 11 -0.07 -0.34 -0.84
C SER A 11 -1.36 -0.26 -1.66
N GLY A 12 -2.33 0.54 -1.22
CA GLY A 12 -3.52 0.84 -2.03
C GLY A 12 -3.18 1.46 -3.39
N ASP A 13 -2.08 2.23 -3.46
CA ASP A 13 -1.54 2.84 -4.69
C ASP A 13 -1.20 1.78 -5.77
N GLY A 14 -0.79 0.57 -5.39
CA GLY A 14 -0.51 -0.48 -6.38
C GLY A 14 -1.56 -1.57 -6.40
N GLY A 15 -1.95 -2.03 -5.21
CA GLY A 15 -2.81 -3.19 -5.03
C GLY A 15 -4.28 -2.94 -5.32
N PHE A 16 -4.75 -1.68 -5.26
CA PHE A 16 -6.13 -1.34 -5.58
C PHE A 16 -6.22 -0.49 -6.84
N ALA A 17 -5.56 0.67 -6.83
CA ALA A 17 -5.53 1.56 -7.98
C ALA A 17 -4.32 2.51 -7.94
N PRO A 18 -3.67 2.77 -9.09
CA PRO A 18 -2.55 3.68 -9.20
C PRO A 18 -2.93 5.11 -8.82
N VAL A 19 -2.08 5.77 -8.05
CA VAL A 19 -2.00 7.22 -7.89
C VAL A 19 -1.21 7.77 -9.07
N PRO A 20 -1.74 8.77 -9.81
CA PRO A 20 -1.01 9.40 -10.89
C PRO A 20 0.33 9.96 -10.42
N MET A 21 1.35 9.90 -11.28
CA MET A 21 2.73 10.34 -10.98
C MET A 21 3.52 9.47 -10.00
N ALA A 22 2.96 8.36 -9.50
CA ALA A 22 3.63 7.39 -8.64
C ALA A 22 3.98 6.06 -9.34
N SER A 23 4.13 6.08 -10.68
CA SER A 23 4.15 4.86 -11.52
C SER A 23 5.11 3.75 -11.08
N ILE A 24 6.34 4.09 -10.67
CA ILE A 24 7.32 3.09 -10.20
C ILE A 24 6.88 2.46 -8.87
N TYR A 25 6.35 3.27 -7.95
CA TYR A 25 5.87 2.79 -6.67
C TYR A 25 4.62 1.93 -6.88
N ALA A 26 3.61 2.47 -7.58
CA ALA A 26 2.37 1.78 -7.90
C ALA A 26 2.59 0.43 -8.59
N SER A 27 3.44 0.39 -9.64
CA SER A 27 3.71 -0.85 -10.37
C SER A 27 4.43 -1.89 -9.50
N SER A 28 5.38 -1.46 -8.65
CA SER A 28 6.06 -2.37 -7.71
C SER A 28 5.09 -2.97 -6.69
N LYS A 29 4.14 -2.16 -6.20
CA LYS A 29 3.15 -2.59 -5.20
C LYS A 29 2.07 -3.47 -5.83
N ALA A 30 1.65 -3.20 -7.07
CA ALA A 30 0.80 -4.10 -7.84
C ALA A 30 1.45 -5.48 -8.04
N ALA A 31 2.75 -5.51 -8.36
CA ALA A 31 3.50 -6.75 -8.49
C ALA A 31 3.55 -7.55 -7.18
N VAL A 32 3.77 -6.87 -6.04
CA VAL A 32 3.72 -7.51 -4.71
C VAL A 32 2.35 -8.10 -4.40
N SER A 33 1.26 -7.38 -4.73
CA SER A 33 -0.11 -7.88 -4.53
C SER A 33 -0.36 -9.15 -5.36
N CYS A 34 -0.05 -9.12 -6.66
CA CYS A 34 -0.20 -10.26 -7.56
C CYS A 34 0.66 -11.46 -7.12
N PHE A 35 1.91 -11.21 -6.72
CA PHE A 35 2.79 -12.25 -6.18
C PHE A 35 2.21 -12.91 -4.93
N THR A 36 1.66 -12.12 -4.02
CA THR A 36 1.11 -12.62 -2.74
C THR A 36 -0.14 -13.46 -2.97
N GLU A 37 -0.97 -13.08 -3.95
CA GLU A 37 -2.15 -13.83 -4.36
C GLU A 37 -1.77 -15.19 -4.94
N ALA A 38 -0.84 -15.21 -5.91
CA ALA A 38 -0.33 -16.45 -6.49
C ALA A 38 0.31 -17.35 -5.41
N LEU A 39 1.10 -16.77 -4.50
CA LEU A 39 1.72 -17.50 -3.39
C LEU A 39 0.67 -18.13 -2.47
N GLN A 40 -0.37 -17.38 -2.06
CA GLN A 40 -1.41 -17.93 -1.20
C GLN A 40 -2.17 -19.07 -1.89
N HIS A 41 -2.49 -18.93 -3.19
CA HIS A 41 -3.12 -20.00 -3.95
C HIS A 41 -2.25 -21.26 -4.00
N GLN A 42 -0.93 -21.12 -4.20
CA GLN A 42 -0.01 -22.24 -4.18
C GLN A 42 0.09 -22.89 -2.79
N LEU A 43 0.25 -22.09 -1.73
CA LEU A 43 0.39 -22.60 -0.37
C LEU A 43 -0.83 -23.41 0.08
N VAL A 44 -2.04 -22.96 -0.26
CA VAL A 44 -3.28 -23.69 0.07
C VAL A 44 -3.33 -25.10 -0.57
N LEU A 45 -2.66 -25.29 -1.72
CA LEU A 45 -2.59 -26.58 -2.40
C LEU A 45 -1.49 -27.49 -1.82
N GLU A 46 -0.40 -26.92 -1.30
CA GLU A 46 0.78 -27.67 -0.84
C GLU A 46 0.76 -27.98 0.66
N ASP A 47 0.53 -26.98 1.51
CA ASP A 47 0.61 -27.09 2.97
C ASP A 47 -0.35 -26.11 3.66
N LYS A 48 -1.34 -26.65 4.37
CA LYS A 48 -2.35 -25.85 5.09
C LYS A 48 -1.80 -25.17 6.36
N ASP A 49 -0.60 -25.54 6.80
CA ASP A 49 0.05 -24.94 7.96
C ASP A 49 0.84 -23.67 7.62
N ILE A 50 1.02 -23.35 6.33
CA ILE A 50 1.66 -22.12 5.86
C ILE A 50 0.65 -21.26 5.10
N GLY A 51 0.57 -19.98 5.46
CA GLY A 51 -0.27 -18.99 4.77
C GLY A 51 0.51 -17.77 4.31
N ALA A 52 -0.08 -17.01 3.41
CA ALA A 52 0.36 -15.69 3.02
C ALA A 52 -0.80 -14.69 3.10
N SER A 53 -0.49 -13.47 3.53
CA SER A 53 -1.43 -12.34 3.54
C SER A 53 -0.79 -11.12 2.89
N VAL A 54 -1.62 -10.32 2.21
CA VAL A 54 -1.21 -9.01 1.73
C VAL A 54 -1.65 -7.94 2.71
N PHE A 55 -0.70 -7.12 3.13
CA PHE A 55 -0.96 -5.98 3.99
C PHE A 55 -1.02 -4.70 3.17
N TYR A 56 -2.14 -4.00 3.25
CA TYR A 56 -2.34 -2.67 2.70
C TYR A 56 -2.39 -1.67 3.87
N PRO A 57 -1.29 -0.94 4.14
CA PRO A 57 -1.26 0.02 5.23
C PRO A 57 -2.40 1.03 5.11
N SER A 58 -3.20 1.16 6.17
CA SER A 58 -4.44 1.95 6.23
C SER A 58 -4.65 2.54 7.63
N GLY A 59 -5.65 3.41 7.78
CA GLY A 59 -6.05 3.95 9.10
C GLY A 59 -5.52 5.37 9.39
N GLY A 60 -4.91 6.03 8.40
CA GLY A 60 -4.45 7.41 8.50
C GLY A 60 -3.09 7.65 7.85
N LEU A 61 -2.63 8.90 7.90
CA LEU A 61 -1.26 9.27 7.55
C LEU A 61 -0.28 8.60 8.53
N MET A 62 0.71 7.91 8.01
CA MET A 62 1.65 7.13 8.82
C MET A 62 2.94 7.91 9.04
N ASP A 63 3.32 8.08 10.32
CA ASP A 63 4.61 8.67 10.68
C ASP A 63 5.76 7.70 10.39
N THR A 64 6.19 7.73 9.14
CA THR A 64 7.25 6.89 8.60
C THR A 64 8.16 7.73 7.71
N GLY A 65 9.34 7.20 7.41
CA GLY A 65 10.23 7.83 6.44
C GLY A 65 9.90 7.54 4.98
N LEU A 66 8.63 7.28 4.61
CA LEU A 66 8.28 7.00 3.22
C LEU A 66 8.55 8.21 2.29
N PHE A 67 8.20 9.40 2.75
CA PHE A 67 8.29 10.66 1.98
C PHE A 67 9.70 11.25 1.88
N ASN A 68 10.65 10.66 2.60
CA ASN A 68 12.08 10.95 2.50
C ASN A 68 12.92 9.68 2.23
N SER A 69 12.35 8.71 1.52
CA SER A 69 12.95 7.40 1.21
C SER A 69 14.23 7.44 0.40
N GLN A 70 14.53 8.55 -0.30
CA GLN A 70 15.80 8.71 -1.02
C GLN A 70 17.04 8.55 -0.12
N ARG A 71 16.91 8.78 1.20
CA ARG A 71 18.00 8.54 2.17
C ARG A 71 18.45 7.08 2.23
N ASN A 72 17.61 6.14 1.78
CA ASN A 72 17.88 4.71 1.77
C ASN A 72 18.39 4.23 0.40
N ARG A 73 18.59 5.13 -0.57
CA ARG A 73 19.03 4.77 -1.92
C ARG A 73 20.49 4.30 -1.88
N PRO A 74 20.82 3.11 -2.40
CA PRO A 74 22.20 2.67 -2.54
C PRO A 74 22.98 3.62 -3.46
N GLY A 75 24.27 3.82 -3.17
CA GLY A 75 25.11 4.79 -3.90
C GLY A 75 25.24 4.48 -5.38
N GLU A 76 25.26 3.20 -5.75
CA GLU A 76 25.30 2.73 -7.14
C GLU A 76 24.00 2.99 -7.92
N LEU A 77 22.89 3.29 -7.23
CA LEU A 77 21.60 3.66 -7.82
C LEU A 77 21.30 5.16 -7.67
N GLU A 78 22.30 5.97 -7.29
CA GLU A 78 22.13 7.40 -7.13
C GLU A 78 21.70 8.07 -8.44
N ARG A 79 20.85 9.10 -8.34
CA ARG A 79 20.32 9.75 -9.54
C ARG A 79 21.41 10.56 -10.24
N VAL A 80 21.82 10.11 -11.43
CA VAL A 80 22.78 10.84 -12.27
C VAL A 80 22.20 12.15 -12.81
N LYS A 81 20.90 12.17 -13.10
CA LYS A 81 20.14 13.38 -13.44
C LYS A 81 18.96 13.47 -12.51
N ASN A 82 18.78 14.61 -11.84
CA ASN A 82 17.65 14.81 -10.94
C ASN A 82 16.61 15.69 -11.66
N PRO A 83 15.57 15.11 -12.30
CA PRO A 83 14.65 15.89 -13.13
C PRO A 83 13.65 16.69 -12.30
N ALA A 84 13.50 16.38 -11.00
CA ALA A 84 12.46 16.93 -10.15
C ALA A 84 13.05 17.83 -9.06
N LYS A 85 12.62 19.10 -9.05
CA LYS A 85 12.80 20.05 -7.93
C LYS A 85 11.94 19.70 -6.70
N ARG A 86 11.28 18.54 -6.66
CA ARG A 86 10.46 18.13 -5.51
C ARG A 86 11.39 17.80 -4.35
N LYS A 87 11.41 18.70 -3.37
CA LYS A 87 12.11 18.45 -2.11
C LYS A 87 11.43 17.27 -1.41
N PRO A 88 12.21 16.30 -0.91
CA PRO A 88 11.70 15.33 0.05
C PRO A 88 11.04 16.06 1.21
N MET A 89 10.00 15.46 1.79
CA MET A 89 9.31 16.02 2.95
C MET A 89 9.46 15.07 4.13
N THR A 90 9.64 15.62 5.32
CA THR A 90 9.41 14.88 6.56
C THR A 90 7.91 14.60 6.73
N PHE A 91 7.56 13.68 7.63
CA PHE A 91 6.18 13.45 8.02
C PHE A 91 5.53 14.75 8.51
N GLU A 92 6.21 15.51 9.37
CA GLU A 92 5.72 16.79 9.90
C GLU A 92 5.49 17.83 8.79
N GLU A 93 6.40 17.95 7.82
CA GLU A 93 6.22 18.88 6.70
C GLU A 93 5.00 18.51 5.84
N LEU A 94 4.83 17.21 5.57
CA LEU A 94 3.66 16.71 4.85
C LEU A 94 2.38 16.97 5.65
N LYS A 95 2.33 16.59 6.92
CA LYS A 95 1.17 16.80 7.80
C LYS A 95 0.77 18.28 7.84
N ASN A 96 1.72 19.17 8.09
CA ASN A 96 1.48 20.62 8.10
C ASN A 96 0.98 21.16 6.76
N MET A 97 1.49 20.65 5.63
CA MET A 97 1.02 21.04 4.30
C MET A 97 -0.42 20.62 4.07
N LEU A 98 -0.78 19.41 4.48
CA LEU A 98 -2.12 18.85 4.34
C LEU A 98 -3.14 19.58 5.24
N GLU A 99 -2.78 19.85 6.50
CA GLU A 99 -3.62 20.63 7.42
C GLU A 99 -3.89 22.05 6.89
N LYS A 100 -2.87 22.70 6.30
CA LYS A 100 -3.02 24.01 5.64
C LYS A 100 -3.95 23.99 4.42
N SER A 101 -4.14 22.82 3.80
CA SER A 101 -5.09 22.65 2.69
C SER A 101 -6.54 22.47 3.17
N GLY A 102 -6.80 22.54 4.48
CA GLY A 102 -8.12 22.40 5.07
C GLY A 102 -8.57 20.94 5.23
N ARG A 103 -7.64 19.99 5.13
CA ARG A 103 -7.93 18.56 5.27
C ARG A 103 -7.77 18.12 6.71
N GLU A 104 -8.74 17.35 7.20
CA GLU A 104 -8.63 16.68 8.50
C GLU A 104 -7.67 15.50 8.37
N ILE A 105 -6.58 15.53 9.14
CA ILE A 105 -5.52 14.52 9.06
C ILE A 105 -5.59 13.59 10.26
N LYS A 106 -6.12 12.39 10.03
CA LYS A 106 -5.98 11.27 10.95
C LYS A 106 -4.56 10.72 10.83
N VAL A 107 -3.78 10.77 11.92
CA VAL A 107 -2.49 10.10 12.01
C VAL A 107 -2.72 8.67 12.52
N ALA A 108 -2.13 7.69 11.84
CA ALA A 108 -2.24 6.29 12.25
C ALA A 108 -1.34 6.01 13.47
N ASP A 109 -1.88 5.30 14.46
CA ASP A 109 -1.09 4.70 15.53
C ASP A 109 -0.42 3.42 14.99
N LEU A 110 0.91 3.45 14.86
CA LEU A 110 1.67 2.35 14.26
C LEU A 110 1.77 1.13 15.17
N ASP A 111 1.74 1.30 16.49
CA ASP A 111 1.75 0.18 17.43
C ASP A 111 0.40 -0.54 17.39
N GLU A 112 -0.69 0.21 17.34
CA GLU A 112 -2.03 -0.32 17.13
C GLU A 112 -2.15 -1.02 15.77
N LEU A 113 -1.62 -0.43 14.70
CA LEU A 113 -1.59 -1.04 13.38
C LEU A 113 -0.77 -2.34 13.37
N GLY A 114 0.36 -2.38 14.08
CA GLY A 114 1.17 -3.58 14.25
C GLY A 114 0.41 -4.71 14.96
N ARG A 115 -0.31 -4.39 16.05
CA ARG A 115 -1.18 -5.35 16.74
C ARG A 115 -2.29 -5.86 15.82
N PHE A 116 -2.94 -4.96 15.08
CA PHE A 116 -3.97 -5.32 14.11
C PHE A 116 -3.46 -6.29 13.03
N VAL A 117 -2.24 -6.08 12.51
CA VAL A 117 -1.62 -7.01 11.54
C VAL A 117 -1.41 -8.38 12.17
N VAL A 118 -0.87 -8.47 13.39
CA VAL A 118 -0.65 -9.74 14.09
C VAL A 118 -1.98 -10.47 14.34
N GLU A 119 -3.01 -9.75 14.79
CA GLU A 119 -4.34 -10.34 15.00
C GLU A 119 -4.96 -10.86 13.71
N SER A 120 -4.79 -10.14 12.60
CA SER A 120 -5.27 -10.55 11.29
C SER A 120 -4.59 -11.83 10.81
N VAL A 121 -3.29 -11.97 11.07
CA VAL A 121 -2.50 -13.18 10.77
C VAL A 121 -2.97 -14.37 11.59
N ILE A 122 -3.23 -14.19 12.90
CA ILE A 122 -3.78 -15.24 13.76
C ILE A 122 -5.11 -15.77 13.21
N ARG A 123 -5.94 -14.88 12.64
CA ARG A 123 -7.22 -15.23 11.99
C ARG A 123 -7.07 -15.75 10.56
N ARG A 124 -5.84 -15.84 10.04
CA ARG A 124 -5.52 -16.17 8.63
C ARG A 124 -6.28 -15.29 7.63
N GLN A 125 -6.46 -14.02 7.96
CA GLN A 125 -7.10 -13.05 7.09
C GLN A 125 -6.16 -12.68 5.93
N TYR A 126 -6.59 -12.91 4.69
CA TYR A 126 -5.77 -12.68 3.51
C TYR A 126 -5.51 -11.19 3.23
N ILE A 127 -6.56 -10.35 3.19
CA ILE A 127 -6.45 -8.90 3.01
C ILE A 127 -6.40 -8.24 4.38
N ILE A 128 -5.27 -7.63 4.72
CA ILE A 128 -5.09 -6.90 5.97
C ILE A 128 -5.16 -5.39 5.67
N ALA A 129 -6.29 -4.77 5.98
CA ALA A 129 -6.56 -3.34 5.82
C ALA A 129 -7.78 -2.91 6.65
N LYS A 130 -7.94 -1.62 6.87
CA LYS A 130 -9.07 -0.96 7.54
C LYS A 130 -9.81 -0.06 6.58
N ASP A 131 -11.10 0.20 6.86
CA ASP A 131 -11.90 1.25 6.24
C ASP A 131 -11.95 1.18 4.69
N LEU A 132 -12.19 0.00 4.13
CA LEU A 132 -12.13 -0.24 2.67
C LEU A 132 -13.39 0.15 1.88
N GLU A 133 -14.43 0.70 2.49
CA GLU A 133 -15.73 0.97 1.83
C GLU A 133 -15.57 1.74 0.51
N GLU A 134 -14.88 2.90 0.54
CA GLU A 134 -14.62 3.70 -0.66
C GLU A 134 -13.70 2.99 -1.67
N THR A 135 -12.77 2.18 -1.18
CA THR A 135 -11.86 1.39 -2.03
C THR A 135 -12.63 0.32 -2.79
N VAL A 136 -13.56 -0.37 -2.14
CA VAL A 136 -14.42 -1.37 -2.77
C VAL A 136 -15.27 -0.71 -3.88
N GLN A 137 -15.87 0.44 -3.59
CA GLN A 137 -16.61 1.20 -4.60
C GLN A 137 -15.72 1.63 -5.78
N LEU A 138 -14.47 2.03 -5.53
CA LEU A 138 -13.50 2.33 -6.59
C LEU A 138 -13.19 1.09 -7.43
N LEU A 139 -12.99 -0.07 -6.81
CA LEU A 139 -12.71 -1.32 -7.53
C LEU A 139 -13.88 -1.73 -8.45
N HIS A 140 -15.13 -1.51 -8.02
CA HIS A 140 -16.30 -1.69 -8.90
C HIS A 140 -16.25 -0.76 -10.12
N ARG A 141 -16.05 0.55 -9.91
CA ARG A 141 -15.93 1.50 -11.04
C ARG A 141 -14.77 1.16 -11.98
N ARG A 142 -13.70 0.58 -11.45
CA ARG A 142 -12.57 0.09 -12.26
C ARG A 142 -12.95 -1.12 -13.09
N ALA A 143 -13.69 -2.07 -12.53
CA ALA A 143 -14.22 -3.21 -13.29
C ALA A 143 -15.15 -2.72 -14.42
N ASP A 144 -16.04 -1.78 -14.13
CA ASP A 144 -16.96 -1.22 -15.14
C ASP A 144 -16.20 -0.50 -16.29
N ALA A 145 -15.13 0.23 -15.97
CA ALA A 145 -14.30 0.87 -16.99
C ALA A 145 -13.57 -0.16 -17.87
N ILE A 146 -13.09 -1.27 -17.28
CA ILE A 146 -12.47 -2.36 -18.04
C ILE A 146 -13.48 -3.01 -18.98
N GLU A 147 -14.71 -3.25 -18.53
CA GLU A 147 -15.79 -3.78 -19.37
C GLU A 147 -16.03 -2.90 -20.62
N ARG A 148 -15.98 -1.58 -20.45
CA ARG A 148 -16.14 -0.61 -21.54
C ARG A 148 -14.88 -0.35 -22.36
N PHE A 149 -13.76 -1.03 -22.07
CA PHE A 149 -12.45 -0.79 -22.68
C PHE A 149 -11.94 0.66 -22.47
N GLU A 150 -12.28 1.27 -21.33
CA GLU A 150 -11.87 2.61 -20.92
C GLU A 150 -10.71 2.57 -19.92
N VAL A 151 -10.04 3.72 -19.73
CA VAL A 151 -9.02 3.86 -18.67
C VAL A 151 -9.70 3.80 -17.30
N PRO A 152 -9.34 2.86 -16.41
CA PRO A 152 -9.96 2.76 -15.10
C PRO A 152 -9.65 3.98 -14.22
N PRO A 153 -10.60 4.43 -13.36
CA PRO A 153 -10.35 5.52 -12.44
C PRO A 153 -9.19 5.20 -11.50
N HIS A 154 -8.44 6.25 -11.17
CA HIS A 154 -7.25 6.18 -10.33
C HIS A 154 -7.62 6.31 -8.85
N HIS A 155 -6.66 6.02 -7.96
CA HIS A 155 -6.89 6.23 -6.54
C HIS A 155 -6.79 7.71 -6.22
N GLU A 156 -7.89 8.28 -5.77
CA GLU A 156 -7.91 9.54 -5.05
C GLU A 156 -7.55 9.20 -3.60
N MET A 157 -6.24 9.11 -3.31
CA MET A 157 -5.84 9.09 -1.90
C MET A 157 -6.38 10.39 -1.32
N GLY A 158 -7.28 10.31 -0.34
CA GLY A 158 -7.85 11.47 0.37
C GLY A 158 -6.85 12.31 1.16
N ILE A 159 -5.56 12.26 0.78
CA ILE A 159 -4.54 13.25 1.12
C ILE A 159 -4.81 14.51 0.38
#